data_AF-A0A956CP70-F1
#
_entry.id   AF-A0A956CP70-F1
#
_cell.length_a   1.000
_cell.length_b   1.000
_cell.length_c   1.000
_cell.angle_alpha   90.00
_cell.angle_beta   90.00
_cell.angle_gamma   90.00
#
_symmetry.space_group_name_H-M   'P 1'
#
loop_
_entity.id
_entity.type
_entity.pdbx_description
1 polymer ?
#
loop_
_entity_poly.entity_id
_entity_poly.type
_entity_poly.pdbx_seq_one_letter_code
_entity_poly.pdbx_strand_id
1 'polypeptide(L)'
;MARTTSYLPGAIVACLMLAACDPSSAATARAYRIKTLDQAIGGPVADARVGDVLMENDKIRLVIEGGRKSRQFLDQGGTLIDADVVRDYAGQRGGNGLDQLGQIAPVGNLYIAKAVEEDQVRITDSDQGAEVTAAA
;
A
#
# COMPACT_ATOMS: atom_id res chain seq x y z
N MET A 1 -14.34 -68.61 -23.25
CA MET A 1 -14.65 -67.16 -23.39
C MET A 1 -15.30 -66.75 -22.07
N ALA A 2 -14.88 -65.77 -21.28
CA ALA A 2 -14.20 -64.50 -21.56
C ALA A 2 -13.29 -64.10 -20.39
N ARG A 3 -12.19 -63.39 -20.69
CA ARG A 3 -11.31 -62.73 -19.70
C ARG A 3 -11.87 -61.33 -19.45
N THR A 4 -12.33 -61.05 -18.24
CA THR A 4 -12.68 -59.70 -17.77
C THR A 4 -11.43 -59.08 -17.15
N THR A 5 -10.68 -58.33 -17.94
CA THR A 5 -9.55 -57.52 -17.47
C THR A 5 -10.08 -56.19 -16.93
N SER A 6 -10.01 -56.02 -15.60
CA SER A 6 -10.42 -54.81 -14.88
C SER A 6 -9.32 -53.73 -14.94
N TYR A 7 -9.38 -52.86 -15.95
CA TYR A 7 -8.56 -51.64 -16.03
C TYR A 7 -9.27 -50.47 -15.35
N LEU A 8 -9.43 -50.51 -14.01
CA LEU A 8 -10.03 -49.40 -13.24
C LEU A 8 -9.07 -48.49 -12.43
N PRO A 9 -7.78 -48.80 -12.16
CA PRO A 9 -7.00 -47.95 -11.25
C PRO A 9 -6.41 -46.69 -11.92
N GLY A 10 -6.25 -46.67 -13.25
CA GLY A 10 -5.56 -45.58 -13.95
C GLY A 10 -6.34 -44.27 -14.04
N ALA A 11 -7.66 -44.34 -14.21
CA ALA A 11 -8.50 -43.15 -14.40
C ALA A 11 -8.65 -42.30 -13.13
N ILE A 12 -8.63 -42.94 -11.95
CA ILE A 12 -8.76 -42.27 -10.65
C ILE A 12 -7.48 -41.51 -10.31
N VAL A 13 -6.31 -42.09 -10.58
CA VAL A 13 -5.01 -41.44 -10.35
C VAL A 13 -4.81 -40.24 -11.27
N ALA A 14 -5.27 -40.31 -12.52
CA ALA A 14 -5.20 -39.19 -13.46
C ALA A 14 -6.10 -38.01 -13.05
N CYS A 15 -7.27 -38.27 -12.45
CA CYS A 15 -8.14 -37.20 -11.93
C CYS A 15 -7.55 -36.49 -10.69
N LEU A 16 -6.82 -37.22 -9.83
CA LEU A 16 -6.16 -36.64 -8.64
C LEU A 16 -5.02 -35.69 -9.01
N MET A 17 -4.34 -35.90 -10.14
CA MET A 17 -3.25 -35.04 -10.61
C MET A 17 -3.72 -33.73 -11.23
N LEU A 18 -4.96 -33.67 -11.73
CA LEU A 18 -5.54 -32.45 -12.33
C LEU A 18 -6.10 -31.48 -11.27
N ALA A 19 -6.30 -31.93 -10.04
CA ALA A 19 -6.77 -31.10 -8.92
C ALA A 19 -5.64 -30.43 -8.13
N ALA A 20 -4.36 -30.68 -8.47
CA ALA A 20 -3.20 -30.15 -7.76
C ALA A 20 -2.82 -28.71 -8.15
N CYS A 21 -3.51 -28.12 -9.13
CA CYS A 21 -3.32 -26.72 -9.47
C CYS A 21 -4.20 -25.86 -8.56
N ASP A 22 -3.66 -25.51 -7.38
CA ASP A 22 -4.30 -24.54 -6.49
C ASP A 22 -3.91 -23.11 -6.93
N PRO A 23 -4.81 -22.35 -7.60
CA PRO A 23 -4.53 -20.95 -7.97
C PRO A 23 -4.33 -20.05 -6.76
N SER A 24 -4.61 -20.54 -5.54
CA SER A 24 -4.39 -19.86 -4.25
C SER A 24 -2.93 -19.86 -3.79
N SER A 25 -2.07 -20.65 -4.44
CA SER A 25 -0.64 -20.78 -4.08
C SER A 25 0.23 -19.63 -4.58
N ALA A 26 -0.24 -18.85 -5.57
CA ALA A 26 0.43 -17.62 -5.95
C ALA A 26 0.06 -16.52 -4.97
N ALA A 27 1.02 -16.07 -4.16
CA ALA A 27 0.81 -14.93 -3.27
C ALA A 27 0.48 -13.67 -4.08
N THR A 28 -0.80 -13.38 -4.21
CA THR A 28 -1.28 -12.22 -4.95
C THR A 28 -1.07 -10.96 -4.14
N ALA A 29 -0.47 -9.94 -4.76
CA ALA A 29 -0.44 -8.61 -4.21
C ALA A 29 -1.87 -8.13 -3.93
N ARG A 30 -2.09 -7.51 -2.77
CA ARG A 30 -3.39 -6.97 -2.36
C ARG A 30 -3.22 -5.61 -1.72
N ALA A 31 -4.28 -4.80 -1.81
CA ALA A 31 -4.36 -3.52 -1.16
C ALA A 31 -5.71 -3.37 -0.46
N TYR A 32 -5.72 -2.78 0.74
CA TYR A 32 -6.95 -2.54 1.48
C TYR A 32 -6.80 -1.36 2.42
N ARG A 33 -7.93 -0.73 2.77
CA ARG A 33 -7.96 0.32 3.78
C ARG A 33 -7.85 -0.28 5.17
N ILE A 34 -6.93 0.24 5.98
CA ILE A 34 -6.76 -0.09 7.38
C ILE A 34 -8.04 0.30 8.13
N LYS A 35 -8.70 -0.68 8.75
CA LYS A 35 -9.90 -0.51 9.58
C LYS A 35 -9.59 -0.57 11.07
N THR A 36 -8.56 -1.32 11.45
CA THR A 36 -8.06 -1.43 12.81
C THR A 36 -6.53 -1.36 12.79
N LEU A 37 -5.89 -0.90 13.87
CA LEU A 37 -4.43 -0.80 13.92
C LEU A 37 -3.73 -2.18 13.88
N ASP A 38 -4.43 -3.25 14.22
CA ASP A 38 -3.92 -4.62 14.04
C ASP A 38 -3.67 -4.99 12.57
N GLN A 39 -4.24 -4.23 11.65
CA GLN A 39 -3.99 -4.37 10.23
C GLN A 39 -2.77 -3.57 9.76
N ALA A 40 -2.25 -2.65 10.57
CA ALA A 40 -1.13 -1.80 10.21
C ALA A 40 0.23 -2.51 10.34
N ILE A 41 1.29 -1.81 9.93
CA ILE A 41 2.67 -2.20 10.19
C ILE A 41 3.09 -1.56 11.51
N GLY A 42 3.64 -2.36 12.42
CA GLY A 42 4.25 -1.84 13.65
C GLY A 42 5.74 -1.52 13.45
N GLY A 43 6.33 -0.78 14.39
CA GLY A 43 7.76 -0.51 14.40
C GLY A 43 8.11 0.79 15.14
N PRO A 44 9.40 1.06 15.37
CA PRO A 44 9.86 2.26 16.06
C PRO A 44 9.42 3.59 15.43
N VAL A 45 9.22 3.64 14.11
CA VAL A 45 8.82 4.85 13.37
C VAL A 45 7.49 4.71 12.63
N ALA A 46 6.72 3.66 12.93
CA ALA A 46 5.44 3.40 12.27
C ALA A 46 4.44 4.53 12.48
N ASP A 47 3.82 5.00 11.39
CA ASP A 47 2.91 6.14 11.37
C ASP A 47 1.54 5.83 10.73
N ALA A 48 1.26 4.58 10.38
CA ALA A 48 -0.04 4.17 9.86
C ALA A 48 -1.20 4.39 10.84
N ARG A 49 -2.38 4.68 10.29
CA ARG A 49 -3.65 4.89 10.99
C ARG A 49 -4.82 4.22 10.29
N VAL A 50 -5.93 4.12 11.03
CA VAL A 50 -7.24 3.81 10.43
C VAL A 50 -7.54 4.79 9.30
N GLY A 51 -7.89 4.26 8.13
CA GLY A 51 -8.18 5.00 6.91
C GLY A 51 -7.04 5.04 5.88
N ASP A 52 -5.80 4.73 6.30
CA ASP A 52 -4.66 4.57 5.39
C ASP A 52 -4.80 3.30 4.55
N VAL A 53 -3.99 3.18 3.52
CA VAL A 53 -4.01 2.02 2.61
C VAL A 53 -2.79 1.17 2.86
N LEU A 54 -3.00 -0.07 3.28
CA LEU A 54 -1.94 -1.08 3.30
C LEU A 54 -1.93 -1.82 1.98
N MET A 55 -0.73 -2.00 1.42
CA MET A 55 -0.46 -2.81 0.25
C MET A 55 0.54 -3.90 0.64
N GLU A 56 0.29 -5.16 0.29
CA GLU A 56 1.21 -6.25 0.61
C GLU A 56 1.23 -7.33 -0.47
N ASN A 57 2.36 -8.03 -0.56
CA ASN A 57 2.53 -9.29 -1.28
C ASN A 57 3.23 -10.32 -0.37
N ASP A 58 3.86 -11.36 -0.92
CA ASP A 58 4.65 -12.33 -0.15
C ASP A 58 5.99 -11.81 0.37
N LYS A 59 6.46 -10.65 -0.08
CA LYS A 59 7.79 -10.11 0.24
C LYS A 59 7.75 -8.87 1.10
N ILE A 60 6.82 -7.96 0.83
CA ILE A 60 6.80 -6.64 1.44
C ILE A 60 5.38 -6.22 1.80
N ARG A 61 5.31 -5.31 2.77
CA ARG A 61 4.12 -4.56 3.16
C ARG A 61 4.48 -3.08 3.15
N LEU A 62 3.61 -2.26 2.60
CA LEU A 62 3.77 -0.82 2.47
C LEU A 62 2.49 -0.13 2.94
N VAL A 63 2.61 1.04 3.54
CA VAL A 63 1.44 1.88 3.85
C VAL A 63 1.52 3.19 3.11
N ILE A 64 0.43 3.54 2.44
CA ILE A 64 0.18 4.86 1.86
C ILE A 64 -0.70 5.65 2.80
N GLU A 65 -0.27 6.85 3.18
CA GLU A 65 -1.06 7.76 3.99
C GLU A 65 -2.33 8.16 3.24
N GLY A 66 -3.47 8.14 3.93
CA GLY A 66 -4.73 8.61 3.38
C GLY A 66 -4.69 10.09 3.02
N GLY A 67 -5.65 10.53 2.20
CA GLY A 67 -5.76 11.92 1.73
C GLY A 67 -6.21 12.95 2.77
N ARG A 68 -5.75 12.83 4.02
CA ARG A 68 -5.91 13.83 5.09
C ARG A 68 -4.67 14.73 5.16
N LYS A 69 -4.70 15.73 6.04
CA LYS A 69 -3.49 16.48 6.40
C LYS A 69 -2.39 15.52 6.86
N SER A 70 -1.22 15.57 6.24
CA SER A 70 -0.12 14.68 6.61
C SER A 70 0.43 15.05 7.99
N ARG A 71 0.89 14.04 8.72
CA ARG A 71 1.59 14.24 10.00
C ARG A 71 3.05 14.56 9.87
N GLN A 72 3.57 14.39 8.67
CA GLN A 72 4.98 14.48 8.38
C GLN A 72 5.23 15.77 7.60
N PHE A 73 6.23 15.79 6.72
CA PHE A 73 6.74 17.04 6.13
C PHE A 73 5.83 17.68 5.08
N LEU A 74 4.81 16.96 4.61
CA LEU A 74 3.87 17.46 3.59
C LEU A 74 2.60 18.02 4.24
N ASP A 75 1.88 18.90 3.54
CA ASP A 75 0.57 19.38 4.04
C ASP A 75 -0.54 18.35 3.75
N GLN A 76 -0.34 17.51 2.72
CA GLN A 76 -1.33 16.54 2.25
C GLN A 76 -0.73 15.13 2.24
N GLY A 77 -1.51 14.14 2.69
CA GLY A 77 -1.12 12.73 2.63
C GLY A 77 -1.13 12.15 1.22
N GLY A 78 -0.90 10.85 1.10
CA GLY A 78 -0.72 10.15 -0.18
C GLY A 78 0.72 9.64 -0.41
N THR A 79 1.62 9.91 0.53
CA THR A 79 2.97 9.37 0.54
C THR A 79 3.03 7.98 1.14
N LEU A 80 4.10 7.27 0.81
CA LEU A 80 4.48 6.05 1.51
C LEU A 80 5.04 6.45 2.89
N ILE A 81 4.47 5.91 3.96
CA ILE A 81 4.77 6.29 5.35
C ILE A 81 5.32 5.17 6.22
N ASP A 82 5.06 3.91 5.87
CA ASP A 82 5.59 2.75 6.58
C ASP A 82 6.00 1.69 5.55
N ALA A 83 7.09 0.95 5.82
CA ALA A 83 7.46 -0.22 5.04
C ALA A 83 8.07 -1.32 5.89
N ASP A 84 7.76 -2.57 5.55
CA ASP A 84 8.35 -3.72 6.21
C ASP A 84 8.41 -4.92 5.25
N VAL A 85 9.33 -5.85 5.51
CA VAL A 85 9.36 -7.14 4.82
C VAL A 85 8.43 -8.13 5.50
N VAL A 86 7.82 -9.02 4.72
CA VAL A 86 7.06 -10.16 5.25
C VAL A 86 8.07 -11.18 5.79
N ARG A 87 7.87 -11.61 7.04
CA ARG A 87 8.68 -12.66 7.68
C ARG A 87 7.76 -13.77 8.16
N ASP A 88 8.25 -15.01 8.11
CA ASP A 88 7.46 -16.22 8.41
C ASP A 88 7.19 -16.45 9.92
N TYR A 89 7.61 -15.54 10.80
CA TYR A 89 7.38 -15.68 12.22
C TYR A 89 6.00 -15.14 12.61
N ALA A 90 5.20 -15.96 13.29
CA ALA A 90 3.82 -15.69 13.67
C ALA A 90 3.57 -14.37 14.44
N GLY A 91 4.61 -13.76 15.03
CA GLY A 91 4.52 -12.56 15.85
C GLY A 91 4.47 -11.21 15.11
N GLN A 92 4.57 -11.17 13.76
CA GLN A 92 4.64 -9.90 13.00
C GLN A 92 3.35 -9.51 12.26
N ARG A 93 2.25 -10.21 12.52
CA ARG A 93 0.89 -9.78 12.13
C ARG A 93 0.16 -9.22 13.35
N GLY A 94 -0.93 -8.50 13.13
CA GLY A 94 -1.68 -7.88 14.22
C GLY A 94 -1.07 -6.56 14.70
N GLY A 95 -0.68 -5.67 13.79
CA GLY A 95 -0.11 -4.37 14.14
C GLY A 95 1.36 -4.42 14.55
N ASN A 96 2.00 -5.57 14.42
CA ASN A 96 3.41 -5.78 14.68
C ASN A 96 4.25 -5.61 13.40
N GLY A 97 5.52 -5.30 13.56
CA GLY A 97 6.44 -5.10 12.44
C GLY A 97 7.76 -4.49 12.90
N LEU A 98 8.60 -4.16 11.92
CA LEU A 98 9.88 -3.48 12.15
C LEU A 98 10.03 -2.31 11.18
N ASP A 99 9.00 -1.49 11.03
CA ASP A 99 9.11 -0.28 10.21
C ASP A 99 10.22 0.65 10.72
N GLN A 100 11.10 1.02 9.81
CA GLN A 100 12.25 1.91 9.98
C GLN A 100 12.30 2.97 8.88
N LEU A 101 11.33 2.97 7.97
CA LEU A 101 11.36 3.84 6.80
C LEU A 101 10.86 5.24 7.12
N GLY A 102 9.74 5.33 7.85
CA GLY A 102 8.98 6.57 7.94
C GLY A 102 8.52 7.02 6.54
N GLN A 103 8.52 8.34 6.30
CA GLN A 103 7.94 8.90 5.08
C GLN A 103 8.93 9.00 3.90
N ILE A 104 8.51 8.47 2.75
CA ILE A 104 9.07 8.86 1.45
C ILE A 104 8.19 9.96 0.86
N ALA A 105 8.74 11.16 0.79
CA ALA A 105 8.11 12.31 0.16
C ALA A 105 8.96 12.79 -1.03
N PRO A 106 8.37 13.06 -2.21
CA PRO A 106 9.07 13.75 -3.26
C PRO A 106 9.36 15.18 -2.78
N VAL A 107 10.64 15.53 -2.68
CA VAL A 107 11.07 16.88 -2.34
C VAL A 107 11.38 17.64 -3.63
N GLY A 108 10.51 18.57 -3.98
CA GLY A 108 10.70 19.51 -5.09
C GLY A 108 10.08 20.84 -4.71
N ASN A 109 10.86 21.92 -4.82
CA ASN A 109 10.44 23.27 -4.46
C ASN A 109 9.79 23.36 -3.07
N LEU A 110 10.60 23.15 -2.01
CA LEU A 110 10.18 23.09 -0.58
C LEU A 110 9.45 24.34 -0.06
N TYR A 111 9.31 25.38 -0.89
CA TYR A 111 8.37 26.46 -0.66
C TYR A 111 6.95 25.96 -0.91
N ILE A 112 6.29 25.50 0.16
CA ILE A 112 4.84 25.51 0.19
C ILE A 112 4.44 26.97 0.33
N ALA A 113 4.11 27.62 -0.78
CA ALA A 113 3.58 28.97 -0.78
C ALA A 113 2.29 28.97 0.06
N LYS A 114 2.35 29.60 1.23
CA LYS A 114 1.22 29.75 2.13
C LYS A 114 0.99 31.23 2.35
N ALA A 115 -0.25 31.67 2.20
CA ALA A 115 -0.66 32.99 2.65
C ALA A 115 -0.50 33.03 4.18
N VAL A 116 0.46 33.80 4.66
CA VAL A 116 0.71 34.04 6.08
C VAL A 116 -0.22 35.12 6.63
N GLU A 117 -0.69 36.00 5.76
CA GLU A 117 -1.58 37.13 6.06
C GLU A 117 -2.60 37.30 4.92
N GLU A 118 -3.69 38.02 5.18
CA GLU A 118 -4.61 38.45 4.12
C GLU A 118 -3.93 39.52 3.28
N ASP A 119 -3.84 39.28 1.97
CA ASP A 119 -3.26 40.23 1.02
C ASP A 119 -4.02 40.23 -0.30
N GLN A 120 -3.88 41.30 -1.07
CA GLN A 120 -4.47 41.43 -2.40
C GLN A 120 -3.63 40.64 -3.40
N VAL A 121 -4.20 39.54 -3.90
CA VAL A 121 -3.64 38.83 -5.04
C VAL A 121 -4.18 39.39 -6.34
N ARG A 122 -3.29 39.57 -7.31
CA ARG A 122 -3.66 39.93 -8.68
C ARG A 122 -3.56 38.67 -9.54
N ILE A 123 -4.67 38.32 -10.17
CA ILE A 123 -4.72 37.23 -11.15
C ILE A 123 -4.58 37.87 -12.53
N THR A 124 -3.55 37.48 -13.28
CA THR A 124 -3.44 37.80 -14.71
C THR A 124 -3.60 36.57 -15.55
N ASP A 125 -4.39 36.71 -16.61
CA ASP A 125 -4.59 35.66 -17.60
C ASP A 125 -3.70 35.94 -18.83
N SER A 126 -3.14 34.89 -19.40
CA SER A 126 -2.34 34.93 -20.61
C SER A 126 -2.57 33.67 -21.42
N ASP A 127 -2.16 33.68 -22.70
CA ASP A 127 -2.25 32.50 -23.58
C ASP A 127 -1.45 31.29 -23.06
N GLN A 128 -0.56 31.49 -22.08
CA GLN A 128 0.24 30.44 -21.42
C GLN A 128 -0.34 29.97 -20.08
N GLY A 129 -1.47 30.53 -19.66
CA GLY A 129 -2.16 30.22 -18.40
C GLY A 129 -2.25 31.41 -17.45
N ALA A 130 -2.99 31.20 -16.37
CA ALA A 130 -3.18 32.19 -15.32
C ALA A 130 -1.98 32.25 -14.37
N GLU A 131 -1.44 33.45 -14.16
CA GLU A 131 -0.43 33.77 -13.16
C GLU A 131 -1.11 34.45 -11.96
N VAL A 132 -0.74 34.03 -10.76
CA VAL A 132 -1.16 34.67 -9.51
C VAL A 132 0.06 35.35 -8.90
N THR A 133 0.02 36.68 -8.80
CA THR A 133 1.08 37.48 -8.14
C THR A 133 0.53 38.11 -6.86
N ALA A 134 1.25 37.98 -5.75
CA ALA A 134 0.99 38.78 -4.55
C ALA A 134 1.65 40.17 -4.69
N ALA A 135 1.01 41.22 -4.17
CA ALA A 135 1.68 42.51 -4.05
C ALA A 135 2.86 42.37 -3.07
N ALA A 136 4.02 42.93 -3.41
CA ALA A 136 5.22 42.90 -2.55
C ALA A 136 5.20 44.05 -1.54
#